data_AF-A0A962J3S9-F1
#
_entry.id   AF-A0A962J3S9-F1
#
_cell.length_a   1.000
_cell.length_b   1.000
_cell.length_c   1.000
_cell.angle_alpha   90.00
_cell.angle_beta   90.00
_cell.angle_gamma   90.00
#
_symmetry.space_group_name_H-M   'P 1'
#
loop_
_entity.id
_entity.type
_entity.pdbx_description
1 polymer ?
#
loop_
_entity_poly.entity_id
_entity_poly.type
_entity_poly.pdbx_seq_one_letter_code
_entity_poly.pdbx_strand_id
1 'polypeptide(L)'
;MKANFSKKKMALAVSLGLVGAGFSNPALSAWNAGTMHNTPISAHILKISINENALDGAEKFVDAIADQGIGFLSDSNLSDQKRKSEFQKLLKNNFDMNTIARFALGRYWKTASQAQRDEYMKLFETMILNVYSSRFSEYKGEKLSVEGSRPEGKNDILVNSTVAPENGQQIKVDWRVRLKNGQYKIVDVIVEGVSMSLTQRSDFSSVIQRGGGDINVLLDHLRQQ
;
A
#
# COMPACT_ATOMS: atom_id res chain seq x y z
N MET A 1 1.73 -29.97 5.92
CA MET A 1 2.66 -29.22 6.82
C MET A 1 3.01 -27.78 6.39
N LYS A 2 2.48 -27.22 5.28
CA LYS A 2 2.79 -25.83 4.82
C LYS A 2 1.81 -24.73 5.30
N ALA A 3 0.71 -25.07 5.97
CA ALA A 3 -0.35 -24.12 6.35
C ALA A 3 0.00 -23.20 7.55
N ASN A 4 1.05 -23.52 8.32
CA ASN A 4 1.50 -22.72 9.46
C ASN A 4 2.56 -21.65 9.11
N PHE A 5 3.03 -21.62 7.86
CA PHE A 5 4.06 -20.68 7.41
C PHE A 5 3.51 -19.29 7.04
N SER A 6 2.21 -19.20 6.70
CA SER A 6 1.53 -17.95 6.30
C SER A 6 1.17 -17.07 7.51
N LYS A 7 0.71 -17.68 8.62
CA LYS A 7 0.29 -16.94 9.82
C LYS A 7 1.44 -16.18 10.52
N LYS A 8 2.66 -16.74 10.53
CA LYS A 8 3.83 -16.10 11.17
C LYS A 8 4.45 -14.95 10.36
N LYS A 9 4.40 -15.00 9.02
CA LYS A 9 4.86 -13.89 8.17
C LYS A 9 3.85 -12.76 8.13
N MET A 10 2.56 -13.11 8.15
CA MET A 10 1.54 -12.10 8.34
C MET A 10 1.74 -11.45 9.70
N ALA A 11 1.87 -12.19 10.82
CA ALA A 11 2.03 -11.70 12.21
C ALA A 11 3.14 -10.65 12.44
N LEU A 12 4.08 -10.45 11.51
CA LEU A 12 5.03 -9.33 11.54
C LEU A 12 4.49 -8.06 10.82
N ALA A 13 3.84 -8.20 9.65
CA ALA A 13 3.49 -7.08 8.77
C ALA A 13 2.46 -6.04 9.29
N VAL A 14 1.77 -6.32 10.40
CA VAL A 14 0.80 -5.40 11.04
C VAL A 14 1.33 -4.92 12.40
N SER A 15 2.50 -5.41 12.81
CA SER A 15 3.07 -5.17 14.13
C SER A 15 4.36 -4.37 14.06
N LEU A 16 5.14 -4.54 13.00
CA LEU A 16 6.38 -3.84 12.65
C LEU A 16 6.89 -4.50 11.37
N GLY A 17 7.10 -3.74 10.30
CA GLY A 17 7.69 -4.26 9.06
C GLY A 17 9.08 -4.95 9.24
N LEU A 18 9.56 -5.56 8.14
CA LEU A 18 10.74 -6.45 7.97
C LEU A 18 10.63 -7.89 8.52
N VAL A 19 11.14 -8.98 7.92
CA VAL A 19 11.65 -9.37 6.56
C VAL A 19 12.08 -10.86 6.60
N GLY A 20 12.22 -11.51 5.43
CA GLY A 20 13.21 -12.57 5.16
C GLY A 20 12.69 -13.81 4.38
N ALA A 21 13.33 -14.35 3.33
CA ALA A 21 14.52 -14.02 2.56
C ALA A 21 14.48 -14.83 1.23
N GLY A 22 15.27 -14.40 0.24
CA GLY A 22 15.78 -15.23 -0.86
C GLY A 22 15.42 -14.71 -2.26
N PHE A 23 16.31 -13.93 -2.88
CA PHE A 23 16.99 -14.23 -4.16
C PHE A 23 17.87 -13.02 -4.55
N SER A 24 19.14 -13.29 -4.79
CA SER A 24 20.13 -12.36 -5.32
C SER A 24 19.99 -12.22 -6.85
N ASN A 25 20.15 -11.01 -7.38
CA ASN A 25 20.68 -10.84 -8.74
C ASN A 25 21.33 -9.46 -8.94
N PRO A 26 22.58 -9.38 -9.45
CA PRO A 26 23.27 -8.13 -9.73
C PRO A 26 23.11 -7.69 -11.21
N ALA A 27 23.67 -6.52 -11.53
CA ALA A 27 23.77 -5.83 -12.84
C ALA A 27 22.73 -4.69 -12.99
N LEU A 28 23.08 -3.48 -13.41
CA LEU A 28 24.13 -3.07 -14.36
C LEU A 28 24.76 -1.72 -13.99
N SER A 29 26.06 -1.64 -14.22
CA SER A 29 26.91 -0.46 -14.27
C SER A 29 27.10 0.06 -15.70
N ALA A 30 27.45 1.35 -15.82
CA ALA A 30 27.90 2.11 -17.00
C ALA A 30 26.76 2.52 -17.97
N TRP A 31 26.67 3.78 -18.44
CA TRP A 31 27.68 4.54 -19.19
C TRP A 31 27.63 6.05 -18.93
N ASN A 32 28.76 6.71 -19.21
CA ASN A 32 29.02 8.14 -19.06
C ASN A 32 29.14 8.83 -20.45
N ALA A 33 29.05 10.18 -20.43
CA ALA A 33 29.53 11.17 -21.40
C ALA A 33 28.58 11.71 -22.51
N GLY A 34 28.21 12.99 -22.34
CA GLY A 34 28.61 14.09 -23.24
C GLY A 34 27.71 14.45 -24.43
N THR A 35 27.02 15.59 -24.35
CA THR A 35 27.29 16.81 -25.15
C THR A 35 26.25 17.91 -24.84
N MET A 36 26.72 19.12 -24.55
CA MET A 36 25.90 20.30 -24.36
C MET A 36 25.46 20.86 -25.73
N HIS A 37 24.16 21.02 -25.92
CA HIS A 37 23.63 21.95 -26.92
C HIS A 37 22.52 22.80 -26.30
N ASN A 38 22.74 24.12 -26.35
CA ASN A 38 21.87 25.16 -25.85
C ASN A 38 20.64 25.30 -26.77
N THR A 39 19.46 24.98 -26.25
CA THR A 39 18.15 25.23 -26.90
C THR A 39 17.36 26.27 -26.13
N PRO A 40 16.53 27.09 -26.79
CA PRO A 40 15.96 28.31 -26.21
C PRO A 40 15.01 27.97 -25.05
N ILE A 41 15.18 28.69 -23.94
CA ILE A 41 14.30 28.65 -22.77
C ILE A 41 12.94 29.22 -23.20
N SER A 42 12.02 28.36 -23.61
CA SER A 42 10.60 28.69 -23.76
C SER A 42 9.78 27.40 -23.68
N ALA A 43 8.79 27.40 -22.78
CA ALA A 43 7.89 26.29 -22.40
C ALA A 43 8.36 25.23 -21.37
N HIS A 44 9.65 25.18 -20.96
CA HIS A 44 10.09 24.21 -19.93
C HIS A 44 9.83 24.64 -18.47
N ILE A 45 9.68 25.93 -18.18
CA ILE A 45 9.53 26.42 -16.79
C ILE A 45 8.14 26.13 -16.21
N LEU A 46 7.09 26.05 -17.04
CA LEU A 46 5.71 25.82 -16.57
C LEU A 46 5.42 24.36 -16.20
N LYS A 47 6.09 23.36 -16.80
CA LYS A 47 5.88 21.94 -16.45
C LYS A 47 6.65 21.48 -15.21
N ILE A 48 7.77 22.15 -14.88
CA ILE A 48 8.60 21.79 -13.72
C ILE A 48 7.93 22.23 -12.41
N SER A 49 7.34 23.44 -12.34
CA SER A 49 6.70 23.92 -11.10
C SER A 49 5.41 23.16 -10.72
N ILE A 50 4.73 22.53 -11.69
CA ILE A 50 3.52 21.73 -11.42
C ILE A 50 3.88 20.36 -10.86
N ASN A 51 5.07 19.83 -11.20
CA ASN A 51 5.51 18.52 -10.72
C ASN A 51 6.07 18.60 -9.31
N GLU A 52 6.88 19.62 -8.97
CA GLU A 52 7.39 19.81 -7.61
C GLU A 52 6.26 20.04 -6.59
N ASN A 53 5.26 20.87 -6.91
CA ASN A 53 4.10 21.07 -6.03
C ASN A 53 3.29 19.78 -5.81
N ALA A 54 3.25 18.88 -6.79
CA ALA A 54 2.54 17.61 -6.68
C ALA A 54 3.31 16.62 -5.79
N LEU A 55 4.64 16.61 -5.89
CA LEU A 55 5.53 15.82 -5.04
C LEU A 55 5.43 16.26 -3.58
N ASP A 56 5.61 17.56 -3.31
CA ASP A 56 5.47 18.17 -1.98
C ASP A 56 4.08 17.91 -1.38
N GLY A 57 3.03 17.98 -2.21
CA GLY A 57 1.66 17.70 -1.80
C GLY A 57 1.43 16.23 -1.46
N ALA A 58 2.04 15.30 -2.18
CA ALA A 58 1.97 13.87 -1.91
C ALA A 58 2.72 13.50 -0.63
N GLU A 59 3.88 14.13 -0.37
CA GLU A 59 4.64 13.97 0.87
C GLU A 59 3.81 14.41 2.08
N LYS A 60 3.29 15.65 2.07
CA LYS A 60 2.41 16.17 3.13
C LYS A 60 1.15 15.34 3.34
N PHE A 61 0.63 14.77 2.27
CA PHE A 61 -0.51 13.86 2.33
C PHE A 61 -0.16 12.56 3.06
N VAL A 62 1.01 11.97 2.81
CA VAL A 62 1.48 10.76 3.51
C VAL A 62 1.76 11.07 4.99
N ASP A 63 2.41 12.20 5.29
CA ASP A 63 2.64 12.65 6.67
C ASP A 63 1.32 12.76 7.45
N ALA A 64 0.32 13.42 6.88
CA ALA A 64 -0.99 13.58 7.52
C ALA A 64 -1.70 12.24 7.79
N ILE A 65 -1.52 11.25 6.91
CA ILE A 65 -2.08 9.89 7.12
C ILE A 65 -1.34 9.18 8.25
N ALA A 66 -0.01 9.29 8.28
CA ALA A 66 0.80 8.71 9.34
C ALA A 66 0.42 9.30 10.71
N ASP A 67 0.32 10.63 10.79
CA ASP A 67 -0.10 11.34 12.01
C ASP A 67 -1.51 10.92 12.46
N GLN A 68 -2.46 10.82 11.53
CA GLN A 68 -3.81 10.35 11.84
C GLN A 68 -3.78 8.91 12.39
N GLY A 69 -3.00 8.03 11.76
CA GLY A 69 -2.80 6.64 12.18
C GLY A 69 -2.24 6.53 13.59
N ILE A 70 -1.10 7.20 13.81
CA ILE A 70 -0.43 7.28 15.11
C ILE A 70 -1.37 7.85 16.17
N GLY A 71 -2.16 8.87 15.83
CA GLY A 71 -3.11 9.51 16.76
C GLY A 71 -4.09 8.52 17.38
N PHE A 72 -4.82 7.75 16.57
CA PHE A 72 -5.79 6.80 17.14
C PHE A 72 -5.15 5.53 17.70
N LEU A 73 -3.95 5.13 17.24
CA LEU A 73 -3.22 3.98 17.77
C LEU A 73 -2.55 4.27 19.12
N SER A 74 -2.14 5.52 19.36
CA SER A 74 -1.50 5.94 20.61
C SER A 74 -2.49 6.37 21.70
N ASP A 75 -3.74 6.69 21.35
CA ASP A 75 -4.76 7.09 22.32
C ASP A 75 -5.22 5.92 23.21
N SER A 76 -4.73 5.89 24.45
CA SER A 76 -5.07 4.88 25.45
C SER A 76 -6.54 4.91 25.91
N ASN A 77 -7.30 5.96 25.57
CA ASN A 77 -8.72 6.07 25.91
C ASN A 77 -9.64 5.45 24.84
N LEU A 78 -9.12 5.10 23.66
CA LEU A 78 -9.89 4.45 22.61
C LEU A 78 -9.92 2.93 22.80
N SER A 79 -11.13 2.38 22.83
CA SER A 79 -11.33 0.93 22.71
C SER A 79 -10.92 0.43 21.32
N ASP A 80 -10.60 -0.86 21.21
CA ASP A 80 -10.26 -1.50 19.93
C ASP A 80 -11.33 -1.27 18.86
N GLN A 81 -12.61 -1.31 19.24
CA GLN A 81 -13.72 -1.04 18.32
C GLN A 81 -13.70 0.40 17.79
N LYS A 82 -13.36 1.39 18.63
CA LYS A 82 -13.21 2.78 18.21
C LYS A 82 -12.00 2.95 17.31
N ARG A 83 -10.85 2.33 17.65
CA ARG A 83 -9.64 2.33 16.80
C ARG A 83 -9.94 1.74 15.42
N LYS A 84 -10.67 0.62 15.36
CA LYS A 84 -11.12 0.00 14.10
C LYS A 84 -12.01 0.93 13.28
N SER A 85 -12.91 1.67 13.92
CA SER A 85 -13.75 2.67 13.26
C SER A 85 -12.93 3.83 12.69
N GLU A 86 -11.95 4.35 13.43
CA GLU A 86 -11.04 5.39 12.93
C GLU A 86 -10.19 4.90 11.77
N PHE A 87 -9.69 3.67 11.84
CA PHE A 87 -8.97 3.05 10.73
C PHE A 87 -9.85 2.89 9.48
N GLN A 88 -11.12 2.51 9.64
CA GLN A 88 -12.06 2.44 8.51
C GLN A 88 -12.25 3.82 7.85
N LYS A 89 -12.39 4.88 8.64
CA LYS A 89 -12.46 6.26 8.11
C LYS A 89 -11.18 6.64 7.37
N LEU A 90 -10.02 6.33 7.93
CA LEU A 90 -8.71 6.57 7.31
C LEU A 90 -8.63 5.88 5.93
N LEU A 91 -8.97 4.59 5.85
CA LEU A 91 -8.98 3.85 4.58
C LEU A 91 -9.93 4.49 3.56
N LYS A 92 -11.18 4.75 3.94
CA LYS A 92 -12.20 5.32 3.06
C LYS A 92 -11.79 6.70 2.51
N ASN A 93 -11.17 7.51 3.35
CA ASN A 93 -10.83 8.88 3.00
C ASN A 93 -9.52 8.99 2.22
N ASN A 94 -8.57 8.06 2.41
CA ASN A 94 -7.21 8.24 1.92
C ASN A 94 -6.76 7.18 0.89
N PHE A 95 -7.45 6.04 0.79
CA PHE A 95 -7.10 4.97 -0.15
C PHE A 95 -8.11 4.89 -1.29
N ASP A 96 -7.64 4.64 -2.52
CA ASP A 96 -8.52 4.27 -3.64
C ASP A 96 -8.83 2.76 -3.55
N MET A 97 -9.67 2.39 -2.58
CA MET A 97 -10.03 1.01 -2.29
C MET A 97 -10.60 0.28 -3.50
N ASN A 98 -11.33 0.99 -4.37
CA ASN A 98 -11.82 0.44 -5.63
C ASN A 98 -10.67 0.03 -6.56
N THR A 99 -9.67 0.90 -6.74
CA THR A 99 -8.51 0.59 -7.59
C THR A 99 -7.71 -0.58 -7.01
N ILE A 100 -7.44 -0.57 -5.70
CA ILE A 100 -6.69 -1.61 -5.01
C ILE A 100 -7.40 -2.96 -5.11
N ALA A 101 -8.69 -3.01 -4.76
CA ALA A 101 -9.48 -4.24 -4.80
C ALA A 101 -9.57 -4.82 -6.21
N ARG A 102 -9.80 -3.98 -7.23
CA ARG A 102 -9.83 -4.41 -8.63
C ARG A 102 -8.48 -4.96 -9.10
N PHE A 103 -7.39 -4.32 -8.70
CA PHE A 103 -6.05 -4.78 -9.01
C PHE A 103 -5.76 -6.14 -8.34
N ALA A 104 -6.12 -6.28 -7.07
CA ALA A 104 -5.96 -7.52 -6.30
C ALA A 104 -6.76 -8.68 -6.92
N LEU A 105 -7.99 -8.45 -7.39
CA LEU A 105 -8.75 -9.50 -8.08
C LEU A 105 -8.17 -9.85 -9.47
N GLY A 106 -7.44 -8.91 -10.07
CA GLY A 106 -6.72 -9.11 -11.33
C GLY A 106 -7.63 -9.53 -12.48
N ARG A 107 -7.26 -10.59 -13.20
CA ARG A 107 -8.01 -11.05 -14.38
C ARG A 107 -9.44 -11.48 -14.06
N TYR A 108 -9.68 -12.00 -12.85
CA TYR A 108 -10.98 -12.51 -12.42
C TYR A 108 -12.02 -11.40 -12.26
N TRP A 109 -11.58 -10.14 -12.11
CA TRP A 109 -12.49 -9.00 -12.15
C TRP A 109 -13.31 -8.97 -13.45
N LYS A 110 -12.68 -9.26 -14.59
CA LYS A 110 -13.33 -9.18 -15.91
C LYS A 110 -14.41 -10.25 -16.10
N THR A 111 -14.22 -11.43 -15.50
CA THR A 111 -15.12 -12.58 -15.63
C THR A 111 -16.17 -12.66 -14.52
N ALA A 112 -15.96 -11.98 -13.39
CA ALA A 112 -16.93 -11.90 -12.30
C ALA A 112 -18.22 -11.18 -12.73
N SER A 113 -19.36 -11.69 -12.28
CA SER A 113 -20.65 -11.03 -12.41
C SER A 113 -20.71 -9.74 -11.57
N GLN A 114 -21.69 -8.88 -11.85
CA GLN A 114 -21.86 -7.65 -11.05
C GLN A 114 -22.11 -7.97 -9.58
N ALA A 115 -22.96 -8.95 -9.28
CA ALA A 115 -23.23 -9.39 -7.90
C ALA A 115 -21.95 -9.90 -7.20
N GLN A 116 -21.12 -10.68 -7.89
CA GLN A 116 -19.85 -11.16 -7.34
C GLN A 116 -18.87 -10.02 -7.08
N ARG A 117 -18.81 -9.02 -7.96
CA ARG A 117 -17.96 -7.83 -7.74
C ARG A 117 -18.43 -7.02 -6.54
N ASP A 118 -19.74 -6.78 -6.41
CA ASP A 118 -20.30 -6.00 -5.32
C ASP A 118 -20.10 -6.70 -3.96
N GLU A 119 -20.26 -8.02 -3.93
CA GLU A 119 -19.95 -8.80 -2.74
C GLU A 119 -18.45 -8.81 -2.43
N TYR A 120 -17.60 -9.07 -3.43
CA TYR A 120 -16.15 -9.04 -3.29
C TYR A 120 -15.65 -7.72 -2.71
N MET A 121 -16.17 -6.58 -3.19
CA MET A 121 -15.75 -5.27 -2.69
C MET A 121 -16.02 -5.11 -1.19
N LYS A 122 -17.19 -5.55 -0.72
CA LYS A 122 -17.55 -5.51 0.71
C LYS A 122 -16.66 -6.43 1.52
N LEU A 123 -16.45 -7.66 1.05
CA LEU A 123 -15.61 -8.65 1.71
C LEU A 123 -14.14 -8.23 1.75
N PHE A 124 -13.64 -7.60 0.68
CA PHE A 124 -12.29 -7.06 0.61
C PHE A 124 -12.08 -5.96 1.66
N GLU A 125 -13.01 -5.01 1.78
CA GLU A 125 -12.93 -3.97 2.82
C GLU A 125 -12.92 -4.59 4.22
N THR A 126 -13.83 -5.52 4.50
CA THR A 126 -13.90 -6.23 5.79
C THR A 126 -12.60 -6.99 6.09
N MET A 127 -12.05 -7.71 5.11
CA MET A 127 -10.80 -8.45 5.26
C MET A 127 -9.65 -7.50 5.63
N ILE A 128 -9.49 -6.39 4.90
CA ILE A 128 -8.46 -5.38 5.21
C ILE A 128 -8.67 -4.86 6.63
N LEU A 129 -9.89 -4.48 7.00
CA LEU A 129 -10.17 -4.00 8.35
C LEU A 129 -9.80 -5.03 9.42
N ASN A 130 -10.22 -6.29 9.27
CA ASN A 130 -9.96 -7.35 10.25
C ASN A 130 -8.47 -7.68 10.37
N VAL A 131 -7.79 -7.88 9.23
CA VAL A 131 -6.38 -8.24 9.20
C VAL A 131 -5.54 -7.17 9.89
N TYR A 132 -5.75 -5.89 9.57
CA TYR A 132 -4.93 -4.82 10.13
C TYR A 132 -5.38 -4.40 11.54
N SER A 133 -6.68 -4.39 11.85
CA SER A 133 -7.12 -4.02 13.20
C SER A 133 -6.71 -5.01 14.27
N SER A 134 -6.49 -6.27 13.89
CA SER A 134 -6.11 -7.34 14.83
C SER A 134 -4.80 -7.08 15.58
N ARG A 135 -3.97 -6.12 15.15
CA ARG A 135 -2.65 -5.88 15.75
C ARG A 135 -2.39 -4.45 16.18
N PHE A 136 -3.46 -3.67 16.34
CA PHE A 136 -3.35 -2.33 16.93
C PHE A 136 -2.74 -2.35 18.33
N SER A 137 -2.86 -3.46 19.07
CA SER A 137 -2.24 -3.67 20.39
C SER A 137 -0.72 -3.89 20.31
N GLU A 138 -0.19 -4.19 19.13
CA GLU A 138 1.23 -4.46 18.92
C GLU A 138 2.02 -3.17 18.66
N TYR A 139 1.37 -2.07 18.29
CA TYR A 139 1.97 -0.75 18.14
C TYR A 139 2.67 -0.29 19.44
N LYS A 140 3.95 0.09 19.35
CA LYS A 140 4.79 0.52 20.48
C LYS A 140 5.28 1.96 20.38
N GLY A 141 4.71 2.76 19.49
CA GLY A 141 5.11 4.17 19.34
C GLY A 141 6.08 4.41 18.18
N GLU A 142 6.15 3.47 17.24
CA GLU A 142 6.92 3.60 16.01
C GLU A 142 6.57 4.89 15.29
N LYS A 143 7.60 5.59 14.80
CA LYS A 143 7.43 6.80 14.01
C LYS A 143 7.69 6.52 12.54
N LEU A 144 6.88 7.14 11.69
CA LEU A 144 7.13 7.24 10.26
C LEU A 144 7.85 8.55 9.95
N SER A 145 8.86 8.49 9.09
CA SER A 145 9.55 9.65 8.55
C SER A 145 9.49 9.60 7.03
N VAL A 146 8.86 10.59 6.40
CA VAL A 146 8.94 10.77 4.94
C VAL A 146 10.34 11.26 4.57
N GLU A 147 10.94 10.63 3.56
CA GLU A 147 12.31 10.89 3.11
C GLU A 147 12.37 11.63 1.76
N GLY A 148 11.24 11.66 1.05
CA GLY A 148 11.08 12.36 -0.22
C GLY A 148 10.13 11.63 -1.16
N SER A 149 10.02 12.12 -2.38
CA SER A 149 9.16 11.51 -3.39
C SER A 149 9.69 11.67 -4.80
N ARG A 150 9.18 10.82 -5.70
CA ARG A 150 9.50 10.87 -7.13
C ARG A 150 8.31 10.46 -7.98
N PRO A 151 8.22 10.93 -9.24
CA PRO A 151 7.23 10.42 -10.18
C PRO A 151 7.38 8.90 -10.39
N GLU A 152 6.24 8.21 -10.53
CA GLU A 152 6.15 6.77 -10.79
C GLU A 152 5.16 6.50 -11.91
N GLY A 153 5.69 6.27 -13.12
CA GLY A 153 4.87 6.18 -14.33
C GLY A 153 4.24 7.54 -14.69
N LYS A 154 3.05 7.49 -15.28
CA LYS A 154 2.39 8.70 -15.83
C LYS A 154 1.54 9.48 -14.82
N ASN A 155 0.95 8.78 -13.86
CA ASN A 155 -0.14 9.32 -13.03
C ASN A 155 0.11 9.17 -11.53
N ASP A 156 1.19 8.50 -11.13
CA ASP A 156 1.44 8.17 -9.73
C ASP A 156 2.76 8.81 -9.27
N ILE A 157 2.85 8.98 -7.96
CA ILE A 157 4.02 9.46 -7.23
C ILE A 157 4.38 8.35 -6.24
N LEU A 158 5.66 8.04 -6.13
CA LEU A 158 6.19 7.18 -5.08
C LEU A 158 6.74 8.07 -3.98
N VAL A 159 6.15 8.02 -2.80
CA VAL A 159 6.64 8.70 -1.59
C VAL A 159 7.42 7.69 -0.77
N ASN A 160 8.68 7.97 -0.50
CA ASN A 160 9.57 7.12 0.26
C ASN A 160 9.50 7.51 1.74
N SER A 161 9.46 6.51 2.62
CA SER A 161 9.50 6.74 4.06
C SER A 161 10.19 5.60 4.80
N THR A 162 10.60 5.87 6.04
CA THR A 162 11.05 4.85 6.98
C THR A 162 10.18 4.80 8.22
N VAL A 163 10.00 3.60 8.76
CA VAL A 163 9.38 3.36 10.07
C VAL A 163 10.44 2.79 11.00
N ALA A 164 10.66 3.44 12.14
CA ALA A 164 11.66 3.04 13.11
C ALA A 164 11.01 2.56 14.42
N PRO A 165 11.13 1.27 14.79
CA PRO A 165 10.97 0.84 16.18
C PRO A 165 12.03 1.47 17.08
N GLU A 166 11.69 1.70 18.37
CA GLU A 166 12.62 2.25 19.36
C GLU A 166 13.96 1.48 19.45
N ASN A 167 13.97 0.17 19.17
CA ASN A 167 15.15 -0.68 19.30
C ASN A 167 15.34 -1.67 18.13
N GLY A 168 15.04 -1.27 16.89
CA GLY A 168 15.11 -2.19 15.76
C GLY A 168 15.57 -1.56 14.45
N GLN A 169 15.62 -2.42 13.43
CA GLN A 169 16.00 -2.02 12.08
C GLN A 169 14.92 -1.11 11.48
N GLN A 170 15.35 -0.02 10.84
CA GLN A 170 14.45 0.83 10.06
C GLN A 170 13.81 0.04 8.92
N ILE A 171 12.52 0.25 8.75
CA ILE A 171 11.68 -0.39 7.75
C ILE A 171 11.39 0.61 6.65
N LYS A 172 11.74 0.28 5.42
CA LYS A 172 11.37 1.07 4.25
C LYS A 172 9.92 0.81 3.88
N VAL A 173 9.17 1.89 3.81
CA VAL A 173 7.77 1.90 3.39
C VAL A 173 7.62 2.95 2.29
N ASP A 174 7.31 2.49 1.08
CA ASP A 174 6.98 3.38 -0.02
C ASP A 174 5.48 3.41 -0.28
N TRP A 175 4.96 4.59 -0.57
CA TRP A 175 3.55 4.85 -0.79
C TRP A 175 3.34 5.21 -2.25
N ARG A 176 2.55 4.41 -2.96
CA ARG A 176 2.14 4.77 -4.32
C ARG A 176 0.91 5.65 -4.24
N VAL A 177 1.08 6.93 -4.51
CA VAL A 177 0.05 7.96 -4.40
C VAL A 177 -0.41 8.37 -5.80
N ARG A 178 -1.71 8.56 -5.98
CA ARG A 178 -2.32 9.06 -7.22
C ARG A 178 -3.11 10.32 -6.92
N LEU A 179 -2.92 11.37 -7.73
CA LEU A 179 -3.79 12.53 -7.72
C LEU A 179 -5.01 12.27 -8.61
N LYS A 180 -6.19 12.14 -8.01
CA LYS A 180 -7.45 11.83 -8.68
C LYS A 180 -8.47 12.93 -8.37
N ASN A 181 -8.95 13.62 -9.41
CA ASN A 181 -9.93 14.71 -9.27
C ASN A 181 -9.50 15.76 -8.23
N GLY A 182 -8.21 16.13 -8.21
CA GLY A 182 -7.66 17.09 -7.26
C GLY A 182 -7.44 16.55 -5.84
N GLN A 183 -7.64 15.26 -5.60
CA GLN A 183 -7.42 14.62 -4.29
C GLN A 183 -6.37 13.53 -4.37
N TYR A 184 -5.42 13.51 -3.44
CA TYR A 184 -4.47 12.41 -3.33
C TYR A 184 -5.16 11.16 -2.78
N LYS A 185 -4.79 10.00 -3.32
CA LYS A 185 -5.22 8.68 -2.85
C LYS A 185 -4.05 7.72 -2.90
N ILE A 186 -3.89 6.91 -1.86
CA ILE A 186 -2.98 5.76 -1.89
C ILE A 186 -3.60 4.67 -2.76
N VAL A 187 -2.80 4.12 -3.68
CA VAL A 187 -3.18 3.03 -4.58
C VAL A 187 -2.32 1.78 -4.40
N ASP A 188 -1.24 1.87 -3.64
CA ASP A 188 -0.44 0.73 -3.17
C ASP A 188 0.46 1.13 -2.01
N VAL A 189 0.85 0.15 -1.19
CA VAL A 189 1.91 0.29 -0.19
C VAL A 189 2.97 -0.76 -0.51
N ILE A 190 4.23 -0.36 -0.46
CA ILE A 190 5.38 -1.21 -0.73
C ILE A 190 6.22 -1.25 0.53
N VAL A 191 6.33 -2.43 1.14
CA VAL A 191 7.15 -2.62 2.36
C VAL A 191 8.37 -3.42 1.95
N GLU A 192 9.56 -2.88 2.19
CA GLU A 192 10.82 -3.58 1.89
C GLU A 192 10.91 -4.05 0.43
N GLY A 193 10.46 -3.18 -0.49
CA GLY A 193 10.40 -3.46 -1.92
C GLY A 193 9.29 -4.42 -2.35
N VAL A 194 8.44 -4.90 -1.44
CA VAL A 194 7.34 -5.81 -1.73
C VAL A 194 6.01 -5.07 -1.77
N SER A 195 5.39 -5.02 -2.95
CA SER A 195 4.05 -4.45 -3.14
C SER A 195 2.98 -5.29 -2.44
N MET A 196 2.18 -4.64 -1.60
CA MET A 196 1.09 -5.28 -0.87
C MET A 196 -0.06 -5.65 -1.81
N SER A 197 -0.43 -4.78 -2.75
CA SER A 197 -1.49 -5.10 -3.71
C SER A 197 -1.10 -6.23 -4.68
N LEU A 198 0.19 -6.32 -5.07
CA LEU A 198 0.70 -7.41 -5.91
C LEU A 198 0.73 -8.73 -5.14
N THR A 199 1.14 -8.70 -3.88
CA THR A 199 1.12 -9.88 -2.99
C THR A 199 -0.32 -10.39 -2.83
N GLN A 200 -1.26 -9.49 -2.51
CA GLN A 200 -2.68 -9.86 -2.37
C GLN A 200 -3.26 -10.44 -3.67
N ARG A 201 -2.84 -9.91 -4.82
CA ARG A 201 -3.22 -10.45 -6.13
C ARG A 201 -2.73 -11.87 -6.35
N SER A 202 -1.49 -12.15 -5.95
CA SER A 202 -0.93 -13.50 -6.00
C SER A 202 -1.72 -14.45 -5.11
N ASP A 203 -2.03 -14.03 -3.88
CA ASP A 203 -2.80 -14.84 -2.92
C ASP A 203 -4.22 -15.16 -3.42
N PHE A 204 -4.94 -14.15 -3.91
CA PHE A 204 -6.27 -14.35 -4.48
C PHE A 204 -6.24 -15.24 -5.72
N SER A 205 -5.28 -15.02 -6.63
CA SER A 205 -5.10 -15.88 -7.79
C SER A 205 -4.84 -17.33 -7.37
N SER A 206 -4.06 -17.54 -6.31
CA SER A 206 -3.75 -18.87 -5.79
C SER A 206 -4.99 -19.56 -5.20
N VAL A 207 -5.82 -18.84 -4.43
CA VAL A 207 -7.10 -19.35 -3.89
C VAL A 207 -8.03 -19.76 -5.02
N ILE A 208 -8.26 -18.87 -5.99
CA ILE A 208 -9.17 -19.12 -7.12
C ILE A 208 -8.66 -20.29 -7.98
N GLN A 209 -7.36 -20.37 -8.25
CA GLN A 209 -6.78 -21.47 -9.05
C GLN A 209 -6.91 -22.83 -8.38
N ARG A 210 -6.74 -22.91 -7.05
CA ARG A 210 -7.00 -24.15 -6.29
C ARG A 210 -8.47 -24.57 -6.37
N GLY A 211 -9.37 -23.61 -6.53
CA GLY A 211 -10.80 -23.81 -6.78
C GLY A 211 -11.19 -24.02 -8.24
N GLY A 212 -10.25 -24.38 -9.13
CA GLY A 212 -10.55 -24.62 -10.55
C GLY A 212 -10.85 -23.35 -11.36
N GLY A 213 -10.51 -22.17 -10.85
CA GLY A 213 -10.80 -20.90 -11.51
C GLY A 213 -12.11 -20.24 -11.05
N ASP A 214 -12.84 -20.84 -10.12
CA ASP A 214 -14.09 -20.27 -9.60
C ASP A 214 -13.84 -19.18 -8.55
N ILE A 215 -14.33 -17.97 -8.83
CA ILE A 215 -14.27 -16.83 -7.91
C ILE A 215 -15.07 -17.07 -6.63
N ASN A 216 -16.11 -17.90 -6.64
CA ASN A 216 -16.91 -18.19 -5.45
C ASN A 216 -16.05 -18.80 -4.34
N VAL A 217 -15.01 -19.56 -4.69
CA VAL A 217 -14.04 -20.10 -3.73
C VAL A 217 -13.28 -18.99 -3.00
N LEU A 218 -12.98 -17.87 -3.67
CA LEU A 218 -12.42 -16.70 -3.00
C LEU A 218 -13.46 -16.00 -2.12
N LEU A 219 -14.70 -15.83 -2.59
CA LEU A 219 -15.75 -15.19 -1.80
C LEU A 219 -16.00 -15.98 -0.51
N ASP A 220 -16.10 -17.30 -0.59
CA ASP A 220 -16.21 -18.19 0.57
C ASP A 220 -15.04 -18.05 1.52
N HIS A 221 -13.81 -17.98 0.99
CA HIS A 221 -12.63 -17.75 1.81
C HIS A 221 -12.68 -16.42 2.56
N LEU A 222 -13.11 -15.34 1.89
CA LEU A 222 -13.19 -14.01 2.50
C LEU A 222 -14.32 -13.90 3.53
N ARG A 223 -15.41 -14.65 3.39
CA ARG A 223 -16.50 -14.70 4.39
C ARG A 223 -16.06 -15.31 5.73
N GLN A 224 -14.94 -16.04 5.74
CA GLN A 224 -14.39 -16.71 6.93
C GLN A 224 -13.31 -15.88 7.65
N GLN A 225 -12.94 -14.71 7.12
CA GLN A 225 -11.93 -13.79 7.68
C GLN A 225 -12.59 -12.72 8.56
#